data_AF-A0A3D0G5W9-F1
#
_entry.id   AF-A0A3D0G5W9-F1
#
_cell.length_a   1.000
_cell.length_b   1.000
_cell.length_c   1.000
_cell.angle_alpha   90.00
_cell.angle_beta   90.00
_cell.angle_gamma   90.00
#
_symmetry.space_group_name_H-M   'P 1'
#
loop_
_entity.id
_entity.type
_entity.pdbx_description
1 polymer ?
#
loop_
_entity_poly.entity_id
_entity_poly.type
_entity_poly.pdbx_seq_one_letter_code
_entity_poly.pdbx_strand_id
1 'polypeptide(L)'
;MTDTDSTVDRWENHDFIWHFFAGAGREVALPEIGHLREIVDQYAYRDGTEGAFRRLADQIADRARVGDLPYDFEAPYDFEGVEFSHGDANVQGRFSGTAMESGDMVQIEGVARFRLKDYFTDPVDLREFSAWLRERPDRFWRLLQTVGDLVGIGGGPQGAPLEIDENDVSSIFMAVSEMGGTSYTITGEWEAHFRAAVHRERNRSHYWDPNLGSP
;
A
#
# COMPACT_ATOMS: atom_id res chain seq x y z
N MET A 1 7.29 -34.39 4.86
CA MET A 1 7.92 -33.58 3.79
C MET A 1 7.05 -32.35 3.68
N THR A 2 7.48 -31.25 4.30
CA THR A 2 6.72 -30.00 4.44
C THR A 2 6.86 -29.22 3.15
N ASP A 3 5.78 -29.20 2.36
CA ASP A 3 5.66 -28.31 1.21
C ASP A 3 5.25 -26.94 1.75
N THR A 4 6.12 -25.95 1.56
CA THR A 4 5.97 -24.60 2.08
C THR A 4 5.75 -23.69 0.88
N ASP A 5 4.54 -23.71 0.35
CA ASP A 5 4.09 -22.77 -0.67
C ASP A 5 2.90 -21.99 -0.12
N SER A 6 3.18 -21.16 0.89
CA SER A 6 2.27 -20.09 1.29
C SER A 6 2.58 -18.88 0.43
N THR A 7 2.23 -18.94 -0.86
CA THR A 7 2.02 -17.72 -1.63
C THR A 7 0.91 -16.96 -0.93
N VAL A 8 1.22 -15.82 -0.33
CA VAL A 8 0.19 -14.92 0.18
C VAL A 8 -0.71 -14.55 -1.01
N ASP A 9 -1.98 -14.93 -0.96
CA ASP A 9 -2.95 -14.56 -1.99
C ASP A 9 -3.07 -13.02 -2.02
N ARG A 10 -2.76 -12.41 -3.17
CA ARG A 10 -2.91 -10.97 -3.40
C ARG A 10 -4.38 -10.60 -3.23
N TRP A 11 -4.68 -9.63 -2.38
CA TRP A 11 -6.02 -9.09 -2.22
C TRP A 11 -6.48 -8.40 -3.51
N GLU A 12 -7.70 -8.66 -3.92
CA GLU A 12 -8.39 -7.91 -4.98
C GLU A 12 -9.31 -6.85 -4.35
N ASN A 13 -9.88 -5.94 -5.15
CA ASN A 13 -10.74 -4.86 -4.63
C ASN A 13 -11.81 -5.33 -3.64
N HIS A 14 -12.45 -6.44 -3.94
CA HIS A 14 -13.49 -7.01 -3.08
C HIS A 14 -12.97 -7.44 -1.69
N ASP A 15 -11.69 -7.81 -1.55
CA ASP A 15 -11.08 -8.14 -0.27
C ASP A 15 -10.85 -6.90 0.61
N PHE A 16 -10.56 -5.73 -0.01
CA PHE A 16 -10.49 -4.46 0.72
C PHE A 16 -11.88 -4.03 1.22
N ILE A 17 -12.88 -4.08 0.33
CA ILE A 17 -14.29 -3.80 0.66
C ILE A 17 -14.76 -4.75 1.76
N TRP A 18 -14.36 -6.01 1.70
CA TRP A 18 -14.67 -6.99 2.71
C TRP A 18 -14.13 -6.63 4.09
N HIS A 19 -12.84 -6.33 4.15
CA HIS A 19 -12.16 -6.03 5.39
C HIS A 19 -12.70 -4.74 6.03
N PHE A 20 -13.21 -3.81 5.22
CA PHE A 20 -13.95 -2.65 5.70
C PHE A 20 -15.22 -3.03 6.47
N PHE A 21 -16.00 -4.02 6.00
CA PHE A 21 -17.23 -4.43 6.70
C PHE A 21 -17.01 -5.44 7.82
N ALA A 22 -16.12 -6.41 7.64
CA ALA A 22 -15.96 -7.55 8.54
C ALA A 22 -14.64 -7.57 9.32
N GLY A 23 -13.69 -6.71 8.96
CA GLY A 23 -12.35 -6.68 9.55
C GLY A 23 -12.25 -5.97 10.90
N ALA A 24 -13.37 -5.43 11.42
CA ALA A 24 -13.44 -4.72 12.69
C ALA A 24 -12.39 -3.58 12.85
N GLY A 25 -12.02 -2.94 11.74
CA GLY A 25 -11.00 -1.88 11.71
C GLY A 25 -9.56 -2.36 11.90
N ARG A 26 -9.29 -3.68 11.83
CA ARG A 26 -7.94 -4.24 12.01
C ARG A 26 -6.98 -3.66 10.96
N GLU A 27 -5.81 -3.22 11.39
CA GLU A 27 -4.73 -2.84 10.48
C GLU A 27 -4.21 -4.04 9.68
N VAL A 28 -3.88 -3.82 8.41
CA VAL A 28 -3.26 -4.82 7.53
C VAL A 28 -1.98 -4.28 6.91
N ALA A 29 -0.99 -5.17 6.74
CA ALA A 29 0.28 -4.80 6.14
C ALA A 29 0.31 -5.16 4.63
N LEU A 30 0.94 -4.37 3.78
CA LEU A 30 1.12 -4.65 2.35
C LEU A 30 1.69 -6.05 2.04
N PRO A 31 2.63 -6.61 2.83
CA PRO A 31 3.08 -7.99 2.64
C PRO A 31 2.00 -9.03 2.99
N GLU A 32 1.14 -8.73 3.95
CA GLU A 32 0.03 -9.60 4.39
C GLU A 32 -1.05 -9.71 3.30
N ILE A 33 -1.23 -8.66 2.52
CA ILE A 33 -2.26 -8.57 1.48
C ILE A 33 -1.69 -8.74 0.06
N GLY A 34 -0.39 -9.03 -0.07
CA GLY A 34 0.27 -9.29 -1.35
C GLY A 34 0.53 -8.06 -2.25
N HIS A 35 0.44 -6.84 -1.72
CA HIS A 35 0.57 -5.59 -2.49
C HIS A 35 1.95 -4.90 -2.37
N LEU A 36 2.84 -5.37 -1.50
CA LEU A 36 4.12 -4.67 -1.24
C LEU A 36 4.94 -4.48 -2.53
N ARG A 37 5.08 -5.53 -3.34
CA ARG A 37 5.92 -5.47 -4.55
C ARG A 37 5.38 -4.45 -5.55
N GLU A 38 4.08 -4.44 -5.77
CA GLU A 38 3.41 -3.56 -6.72
C GLU A 38 3.56 -2.09 -6.33
N ILE A 39 3.35 -1.79 -5.05
CA ILE A 39 3.58 -0.46 -4.48
C ILE A 39 5.04 -0.04 -4.61
N VAL A 40 5.99 -0.93 -4.31
CA VAL A 40 7.43 -0.63 -4.47
C VAL A 40 7.76 -0.35 -5.93
N ASP A 41 7.27 -1.15 -6.86
CA ASP A 41 7.52 -0.99 -8.30
C ASP A 41 6.88 0.31 -8.84
N GLN A 42 5.66 0.63 -8.42
CA GLN A 42 4.98 1.88 -8.81
C GLN A 42 5.69 3.12 -8.22
N TYR A 43 6.05 3.07 -6.95
CA TYR A 43 6.83 4.13 -6.30
C TYR A 43 8.17 4.32 -7.03
N ALA A 44 8.84 3.21 -7.36
CA ALA A 44 10.15 3.20 -8.00
C ALA A 44 10.16 3.74 -9.43
N TYR A 45 9.16 3.41 -10.24
CA TYR A 45 9.27 3.46 -11.72
C TYR A 45 8.13 4.15 -12.49
N ARG A 46 7.14 4.78 -11.84
CA ARG A 46 5.96 5.41 -12.48
C ARG A 46 6.21 5.91 -13.92
N ASP A 47 5.48 5.34 -14.88
CA ASP A 47 5.31 5.71 -16.30
C ASP A 47 6.40 6.59 -16.95
N GLY A 48 7.67 6.19 -16.83
CA GLY A 48 8.76 6.69 -17.67
C GLY A 48 9.16 8.17 -17.52
N THR A 49 8.50 8.95 -16.68
CA THR A 49 8.80 10.38 -16.44
C THR A 49 9.34 10.66 -15.04
N GLU A 50 10.22 9.77 -14.56
CA GLU A 50 10.97 9.85 -13.29
C GLU A 50 10.25 9.31 -12.04
N GLY A 51 10.49 8.04 -11.75
CA GLY A 51 10.02 7.43 -10.51
C GLY A 51 10.69 7.99 -9.25
N ALA A 52 10.09 7.73 -8.09
CA ALA A 52 10.49 8.32 -6.81
C ALA A 52 11.93 8.00 -6.40
N PHE A 53 12.47 6.84 -6.82
CA PHE A 53 13.85 6.50 -6.53
C PHE A 53 14.86 7.45 -7.17
N ARG A 54 14.57 7.97 -8.36
CA ARG A 54 15.46 8.95 -9.00
C ARG A 54 15.49 10.26 -8.21
N ARG A 55 14.31 10.79 -7.87
CA ARG A 55 14.19 12.00 -7.05
C ARG A 55 14.85 11.83 -5.69
N LEU A 56 14.63 10.69 -5.03
CA LEU A 56 15.26 10.39 -3.75
C LEU A 56 16.79 10.25 -3.87
N ALA A 57 17.28 9.61 -4.94
CA ALA A 57 18.71 9.51 -5.21
C ALA A 57 19.36 10.89 -5.37
N ASP A 58 18.68 11.81 -6.08
CA ASP A 58 19.16 13.19 -6.27
C ASP A 58 19.20 13.95 -4.93
N GLN A 59 18.15 13.81 -4.10
CA GLN A 59 18.12 14.41 -2.76
C GLN A 59 19.23 13.86 -1.86
N ILE A 60 19.44 12.53 -1.84
CA ILE A 60 20.53 11.89 -1.09
C ILE A 60 21.88 12.40 -1.58
N ALA A 61 22.09 12.52 -2.89
CA ALA A 61 23.34 13.03 -3.45
C ALA A 61 23.59 14.49 -3.05
N ASP A 62 22.58 15.36 -3.11
CA ASP A 62 22.68 16.75 -2.69
C ASP A 62 23.00 16.88 -1.20
N ARG A 63 22.36 16.09 -0.33
CA ARG A 63 22.68 16.06 1.12
C ARG A 63 24.06 15.50 1.43
N ALA A 64 24.47 14.45 0.73
CA ALA A 64 25.78 13.84 0.90
C ALA A 64 26.93 14.79 0.55
N ARG A 65 26.78 15.64 -0.48
CA ARG A 65 27.80 16.64 -0.86
C ARG A 65 28.10 17.65 0.24
N VAL A 66 27.14 17.95 1.09
CA VAL A 66 27.29 18.92 2.20
C VAL A 66 27.49 18.24 3.56
N GLY A 67 27.65 16.91 3.58
CA GLY A 67 27.85 16.14 4.80
C GLY A 67 26.62 16.01 5.69
N ASP A 68 25.41 16.21 5.14
CA ASP A 68 24.14 16.20 5.88
C ASP A 68 23.47 14.82 5.83
N LEU A 69 24.16 13.80 6.34
CA LEU A 69 23.63 12.45 6.51
C LEU A 69 23.60 12.09 8.00
N PRO A 70 22.56 11.39 8.49
CA PRO A 70 21.42 10.80 7.76
C PRO A 70 20.37 11.84 7.32
N TYR A 71 19.52 11.44 6.35
CA TYR A 71 18.50 12.29 5.74
C TYR A 71 17.09 11.67 5.88
N ASP A 72 16.18 12.37 6.56
CA ASP A 72 14.76 12.00 6.61
C ASP A 72 14.00 12.60 5.41
N PHE A 73 13.14 11.82 4.78
CA PHE A 73 12.36 12.22 3.60
C PHE A 73 10.89 11.83 3.74
N GLU A 74 10.01 12.63 3.15
CA GLU A 74 8.58 12.40 3.10
C GLU A 74 8.05 12.92 1.77
N ALA A 75 7.20 12.13 1.11
CA ALA A 75 6.53 12.54 -0.12
C ALA A 75 5.12 11.95 -0.17
N PRO A 76 4.09 12.78 -0.47
CA PRO A 76 2.79 12.27 -0.86
C PRO A 76 2.92 11.56 -2.21
N TYR A 77 2.23 10.43 -2.35
CA TYR A 77 2.24 9.64 -3.57
C TYR A 77 0.84 9.15 -3.92
N ASP A 78 0.50 9.37 -5.17
CA ASP A 78 -0.73 8.87 -5.76
C ASP A 78 -0.47 7.45 -6.31
N PHE A 79 -1.19 6.47 -5.76
CA PHE A 79 -1.15 5.07 -6.18
C PHE A 79 -2.48 4.60 -6.81
N GLU A 80 -3.31 5.52 -7.34
CA GLU A 80 -4.56 5.15 -8.05
C GLU A 80 -4.32 4.12 -9.19
N GLY A 81 -3.11 4.08 -9.76
CA GLY A 81 -2.72 3.13 -10.80
C GLY A 81 -2.30 1.72 -10.34
N VAL A 82 -2.19 1.48 -9.03
CA VAL A 82 -1.89 0.14 -8.44
C VAL A 82 -3.21 -0.57 -8.18
N GLU A 83 -4.06 0.06 -7.38
CA GLU A 83 -5.40 -0.44 -7.09
C GLU A 83 -6.23 0.75 -6.61
N PHE A 84 -7.54 0.74 -6.87
CA PHE A 84 -8.45 1.81 -6.42
C PHE A 84 -8.27 2.14 -4.93
N SER A 85 -7.97 1.11 -4.13
CA SER A 85 -7.84 1.16 -2.68
C SER A 85 -6.58 1.85 -2.15
N HIS A 86 -5.66 2.30 -3.03
CA HIS A 86 -4.37 2.90 -2.64
C HIS A 86 -4.22 4.40 -3.00
N GLY A 87 -5.28 5.05 -3.47
CA GLY A 87 -5.26 6.35 -4.17
C GLY A 87 -4.34 7.43 -3.57
N ASP A 88 -4.42 7.72 -2.26
CA ASP A 88 -3.67 8.80 -1.61
C ASP A 88 -2.85 8.30 -0.41
N ALA A 89 -1.63 7.80 -0.66
CA ALA A 89 -0.75 7.32 0.41
C ALA A 89 0.46 8.22 0.63
N ASN A 90 0.91 8.33 1.89
CA ASN A 90 2.15 9.02 2.22
C ASN A 90 3.28 8.00 2.39
N VAL A 91 4.37 8.19 1.64
CA VAL A 91 5.62 7.45 1.80
C VAL A 91 6.63 8.33 2.52
N GLN A 92 7.06 7.88 3.68
CA GLN A 92 8.09 8.54 4.48
C GLN A 92 9.25 7.58 4.74
N GLY A 93 10.42 8.10 5.05
CA GLY A 93 11.57 7.26 5.28
C GLY A 93 12.79 8.00 5.78
N ARG A 94 13.85 7.22 6.00
CA ARG A 94 15.15 7.71 6.41
C ARG A 94 16.23 7.01 5.61
N PHE A 95 17.12 7.80 5.03
CA PHE A 95 18.37 7.33 4.49
C PHE A 95 19.48 7.44 5.54
N SER A 96 20.14 6.33 5.83
CA SER A 96 21.29 6.26 6.71
C SER A 96 22.48 5.68 5.95
N GLY A 97 23.58 6.41 5.90
CA GLY A 97 24.75 6.03 5.12
C GLY A 97 25.95 6.91 5.40
N THR A 98 27.00 6.69 4.62
CA THR A 98 28.24 7.47 4.65
C THR A 98 28.45 8.15 3.31
N ALA A 99 29.14 9.30 3.36
CA ALA A 99 29.63 10.01 2.20
C ALA A 99 31.15 10.19 2.38
N MET A 100 31.93 9.66 1.43
CA MET A 100 33.39 9.74 1.46
C MET A 100 33.88 10.46 0.21
N GLU A 101 34.66 11.51 0.39
CA GLU A 101 35.30 12.20 -0.72
C GLU A 101 36.40 11.31 -1.33
N SER A 102 36.42 11.21 -2.65
CA SER A 102 37.45 10.51 -3.43
C SER A 102 37.79 11.33 -4.67
N GLY A 103 38.80 12.19 -4.54
CA GLY A 103 39.13 13.19 -5.56
C GLY A 103 37.95 14.14 -5.81
N ASP A 104 37.57 14.28 -7.09
CA ASP A 104 36.43 15.09 -7.56
C ASP A 104 35.07 14.45 -7.30
N MET A 105 35.04 13.25 -6.70
CA MET A 105 33.83 12.47 -6.47
C MET A 105 33.49 12.40 -4.98
N VAL A 106 32.21 12.18 -4.71
CA VAL A 106 31.66 11.78 -3.42
C VAL A 106 31.09 10.37 -3.59
N GLN A 107 31.66 9.41 -2.88
CA GLN A 107 31.16 8.04 -2.81
C GLN A 107 30.13 7.95 -1.69
N ILE A 108 28.95 7.45 -2.02
CA ILE A 108 27.81 7.36 -1.11
C ILE A 108 27.42 5.89 -1.00
N GLU A 109 27.26 5.41 0.23
CA GLU A 109 26.75 4.08 0.51
C GLU A 109 25.82 4.12 1.72
N GLY A 110 24.67 3.44 1.64
CA GLY A 110 23.74 3.38 2.75
C GLY A 110 22.46 2.61 2.46
N VAL A 111 21.51 2.74 3.37
CA VAL A 111 20.20 2.11 3.32
C VAL A 111 19.12 3.17 3.51
N ALA A 112 18.16 3.19 2.59
CA ALA A 112 16.91 3.92 2.74
C ALA A 112 15.85 2.97 3.31
N ARG A 113 15.23 3.34 4.44
CA ARG A 113 14.09 2.64 5.03
C ARG A 113 12.83 3.42 4.76
N PHE A 114 11.81 2.76 4.24
CA PHE A 114 10.54 3.35 3.84
C PHE A 114 9.42 2.84 4.73
N ARG A 115 8.45 3.71 4.96
CA ARG A 115 7.18 3.42 5.63
C ARG A 115 6.06 4.05 4.82
N LEU A 116 5.07 3.25 4.46
CA LEU A 116 3.81 3.68 3.89
C LEU A 116 2.73 3.61 4.95
N LYS A 117 1.88 4.63 4.95
CA LYS A 117 0.61 4.62 5.68
C LYS A 117 -0.50 5.15 4.79
N ASP A 118 -1.57 4.39 4.72
CA ASP A 118 -2.77 4.70 3.95
C ASP A 118 -4.03 4.33 4.75
N TYR A 119 -5.15 4.95 4.42
CA TYR A 119 -6.44 4.76 5.08
C TYR A 119 -7.50 4.35 4.07
N PHE A 120 -7.98 3.12 4.20
CA PHE A 120 -9.17 2.71 3.47
C PHE A 120 -10.41 3.26 4.18
N THR A 121 -11.07 4.25 3.56
CA THR A 121 -12.12 5.05 4.22
C THR A 121 -13.52 4.82 3.69
N ASP A 122 -13.72 4.50 2.41
CA ASP A 122 -15.06 4.21 1.85
C ASP A 122 -14.98 3.52 0.48
N PRO A 123 -15.66 2.38 0.27
CA PRO A 123 -15.79 1.76 -1.06
C PRO A 123 -16.82 2.50 -1.92
N VAL A 124 -16.33 3.30 -2.88
CA VAL A 124 -17.18 4.09 -3.78
C VAL A 124 -17.94 3.22 -4.81
N ASP A 125 -17.48 2.00 -5.12
CA ASP A 125 -18.16 1.10 -6.07
C ASP A 125 -18.86 -0.10 -5.42
N LEU A 126 -19.98 0.20 -4.75
CA LEU A 126 -20.91 -0.80 -4.22
C LEU A 126 -21.57 -1.67 -5.32
N ARG A 127 -21.57 -1.21 -6.58
CA ARG A 127 -22.19 -1.96 -7.69
C ARG A 127 -21.28 -3.08 -8.15
N GLU A 128 -19.99 -2.81 -8.31
CA GLU A 128 -18.98 -3.81 -8.62
C GLU A 128 -18.94 -4.90 -7.53
N PHE A 129 -18.96 -4.50 -6.25
CA PHE A 129 -19.07 -5.43 -5.14
C PHE A 129 -20.32 -6.32 -5.22
N SER A 130 -21.48 -5.74 -5.54
CA SER A 130 -22.73 -6.50 -5.70
C SER A 130 -22.70 -7.50 -6.86
N ALA A 131 -21.98 -7.17 -7.94
CA ALA A 131 -21.82 -8.06 -9.09
C ALA A 131 -20.89 -9.24 -8.73
N TRP A 132 -19.76 -8.95 -8.08
CA TRP A 132 -18.84 -9.98 -7.57
C TRP A 132 -19.52 -10.96 -6.60
N LEU A 133 -20.36 -10.45 -5.68
CA LEU A 133 -21.13 -11.29 -4.76
C LEU A 133 -22.03 -12.30 -5.48
N ARG A 134 -22.66 -11.89 -6.59
CA ARG A 134 -23.51 -12.78 -7.41
C ARG A 134 -22.71 -13.87 -8.11
N GLU A 135 -21.47 -13.60 -8.49
CA GLU A 135 -20.60 -14.55 -9.19
C GLU A 135 -19.91 -15.52 -8.23
N ARG A 136 -19.73 -15.16 -6.96
CA ARG A 136 -19.03 -15.99 -5.95
C ARG A 136 -19.79 -16.11 -4.62
N PRO A 137 -21.03 -16.67 -4.63
CA PRO A 137 -21.86 -16.75 -3.43
C PRO A 137 -21.23 -17.58 -2.29
N ASP A 138 -20.41 -18.58 -2.60
CA ASP A 138 -19.77 -19.45 -1.60
C ASP A 138 -18.78 -18.70 -0.67
N ARG A 139 -18.15 -17.63 -1.17
CA ARG A 139 -17.23 -16.79 -0.38
C ARG A 139 -18.00 -15.95 0.65
N PHE A 140 -19.24 -15.58 0.33
CA PHE A 140 -20.16 -14.87 1.21
C PHE A 140 -20.75 -15.79 2.31
N TRP A 141 -21.02 -17.07 2.03
CA TRP A 141 -21.53 -17.99 3.07
C TRP A 141 -20.54 -18.27 4.20
N ARG A 142 -19.24 -18.34 3.89
CA ARG A 142 -18.20 -18.42 4.93
C ARG A 142 -18.15 -17.16 5.81
N LEU A 143 -18.63 -16.04 5.30
CA LEU A 143 -18.69 -14.77 6.01
C LEU A 143 -19.82 -14.64 6.97
N LEU A 144 -21.03 -15.01 6.58
CA LEU A 144 -22.15 -15.01 7.52
C LEU A 144 -21.84 -15.94 8.69
N GLN A 145 -21.09 -17.02 8.47
CA GLN A 145 -20.60 -17.87 9.56
C GLN A 145 -19.57 -17.15 10.44
N THR A 146 -18.56 -16.48 9.87
CA THR A 146 -17.49 -15.80 10.63
C THR A 146 -18.00 -14.56 11.38
N VAL A 147 -18.86 -13.76 10.74
CA VAL A 147 -19.52 -12.61 11.36
C VAL A 147 -20.58 -13.09 12.35
N GLY A 148 -21.35 -14.12 12.01
CA GLY A 148 -22.31 -14.73 12.93
C GLY A 148 -21.68 -15.25 14.23
N ASP A 149 -20.45 -15.75 14.16
CA ASP A 149 -19.66 -16.13 15.34
C ASP A 149 -19.10 -14.92 16.11
N LEU A 150 -18.79 -13.80 15.43
CA LEU A 150 -18.22 -12.58 16.03
C LEU A 150 -19.28 -11.66 16.67
N VAL A 151 -20.45 -11.52 16.05
CA VAL A 151 -21.56 -10.65 16.50
C VAL A 151 -22.79 -11.43 17.01
N GLY A 152 -22.72 -12.77 17.07
CA GLY A 152 -23.81 -13.63 17.55
C GLY A 152 -24.99 -13.78 16.59
N ILE A 153 -24.86 -13.31 15.34
CA ILE A 153 -25.89 -13.43 14.30
C ILE A 153 -25.72 -14.78 13.60
N GLY A 154 -26.12 -15.85 14.28
CA GLY A 154 -26.02 -17.22 13.75
C GLY A 154 -26.37 -18.33 14.75
N GLY A 155 -26.40 -18.04 16.06
CA GLY A 155 -26.83 -19.00 17.07
C GLY A 155 -26.77 -18.49 18.51
N GLY A 156 -27.81 -17.79 18.97
CA GLY A 156 -27.95 -17.40 20.39
C GLY A 156 -29.25 -16.61 20.66
N PRO A 157 -29.89 -16.76 21.83
CA PRO A 157 -31.35 -16.77 21.95
C PRO A 157 -31.91 -15.35 22.05
N GLN A 158 -32.39 -14.76 20.95
CA GLN A 158 -33.47 -13.74 20.89
C GLN A 158 -33.61 -13.05 19.51
N GLY A 159 -32.71 -13.25 18.54
CA GLY A 159 -32.87 -12.75 17.18
C GLY A 159 -33.59 -13.74 16.27
N ALA A 160 -34.54 -13.29 15.45
CA ALA A 160 -35.09 -14.12 14.38
C ALA A 160 -33.94 -14.55 13.43
N PRO A 161 -33.90 -15.81 12.99
CA PRO A 161 -32.94 -16.22 11.96
C PRO A 161 -33.17 -15.37 10.72
N LEU A 162 -32.12 -14.73 10.21
CA LEU A 162 -32.16 -14.09 8.89
C LEU A 162 -32.29 -15.22 7.86
N GLU A 163 -33.49 -15.41 7.30
CA GLU A 163 -33.68 -16.19 6.08
C GLU A 163 -33.07 -15.39 4.93
N ILE A 164 -31.78 -15.62 4.68
CA ILE A 164 -31.09 -15.07 3.53
C ILE A 164 -31.27 -16.09 2.41
N ASP A 165 -32.14 -15.79 1.45
CA ASP A 165 -32.22 -16.55 0.20
C ASP A 165 -30.87 -16.40 -0.53
N GLU A 166 -30.23 -17.52 -0.85
CA GLU A 166 -28.96 -17.59 -1.60
C GLU A 166 -28.99 -16.77 -2.89
N ASN A 167 -30.17 -16.50 -3.44
CA ASN A 167 -30.37 -15.72 -4.66
C ASN A 167 -30.69 -14.24 -4.41
N ASP A 168 -30.93 -13.83 -3.17
CA ASP A 168 -31.34 -12.47 -2.83
C ASP A 168 -30.15 -11.63 -2.33
N VAL A 169 -29.27 -11.29 -3.27
CA VAL A 169 -28.12 -10.40 -3.04
C VAL A 169 -28.56 -9.01 -2.51
N SER A 170 -29.83 -8.64 -2.66
CA SER A 170 -30.37 -7.37 -2.14
C SER A 170 -30.58 -7.38 -0.61
N SER A 171 -31.06 -8.48 -0.02
CA SER A 171 -31.16 -8.59 1.45
C SER A 171 -29.79 -8.72 2.11
N ILE A 172 -28.86 -9.40 1.45
CA ILE A 172 -27.44 -9.46 1.81
C ILE A 172 -26.79 -8.07 1.85
N PHE A 173 -26.99 -7.29 0.80
CA PHE A 173 -26.48 -5.92 0.69
C PHE A 173 -27.04 -5.00 1.79
N MET A 174 -28.32 -5.14 2.10
CA MET A 174 -28.96 -4.40 3.20
C MET A 174 -28.34 -4.74 4.55
N ALA A 175 -28.13 -6.03 4.86
CA ALA A 175 -27.54 -6.45 6.12
C ALA A 175 -26.12 -5.89 6.32
N VAL A 176 -25.27 -5.94 5.30
CA VAL A 176 -23.89 -5.42 5.36
C VAL A 176 -23.88 -3.88 5.44
N SER A 177 -24.77 -3.21 4.70
CA SER A 177 -24.91 -1.75 4.75
C SER A 177 -25.42 -1.26 6.11
N GLU A 178 -26.31 -2.02 6.76
CA GLU A 178 -26.83 -1.72 8.10
C GLU A 178 -25.80 -1.91 9.21
N MET A 179 -24.84 -2.83 9.06
CA MET A 179 -23.74 -2.99 10.01
C MET A 179 -22.82 -1.77 10.05
N GLY A 180 -22.74 -1.01 8.95
CA GLY A 180 -21.78 0.06 8.77
C GLY A 180 -20.35 -0.49 8.63
N GLY A 181 -19.58 0.09 7.72
CA GLY A 181 -18.17 -0.27 7.60
C GLY A 181 -17.29 0.45 8.61
N THR A 182 -16.13 -0.14 8.91
CA THR A 182 -15.10 0.44 9.76
C THR A 182 -13.85 0.69 8.91
N SER A 183 -13.46 1.95 8.80
CA SER A 183 -12.19 2.32 8.15
C SER A 183 -11.03 1.61 8.83
N TYR A 184 -10.02 1.23 8.06
CA TYR A 184 -8.82 0.59 8.59
C TYR A 184 -7.55 1.16 7.94
N THR A 185 -6.42 0.93 8.60
CA THR A 185 -5.12 1.40 8.12
C THR A 185 -4.45 0.31 7.30
N ILE A 186 -3.82 0.70 6.19
CA ILE A 186 -2.91 -0.13 5.41
C ILE A 186 -1.49 0.40 5.65
N THR A 187 -0.58 -0.48 6.07
CA THR A 187 0.81 -0.13 6.36
C THR A 187 1.80 -0.91 5.51
N GLY A 188 2.98 -0.36 5.27
CA GLY A 188 4.02 -1.08 4.55
C GLY A 188 5.39 -0.60 4.96
N GLU A 189 6.35 -1.51 5.04
CA GLU A 189 7.75 -1.18 5.29
C GLU A 189 8.65 -1.93 4.29
N TRP A 190 9.64 -1.24 3.75
CA TRP A 190 10.67 -1.85 2.90
C TRP A 190 11.99 -1.10 3.00
N GLU A 191 13.06 -1.72 2.50
CA GLU A 191 14.39 -1.14 2.46
C GLU A 191 14.94 -1.13 1.03
N ALA A 192 15.76 -0.12 0.72
CA ALA A 192 16.54 -0.07 -0.51
C ALA A 192 18.00 0.24 -0.18
N HIS A 193 18.92 -0.51 -0.78
CA HIS A 193 20.35 -0.23 -0.70
C HIS A 193 20.74 0.79 -1.75
N PHE A 194 21.51 1.79 -1.33
CA PHE A 194 21.99 2.85 -2.22
C PHE A 194 23.50 2.80 -2.30
N ARG A 195 24.02 2.84 -3.52
CA ARG A 195 25.44 3.05 -3.80
C ARG A 195 25.58 3.95 -5.01
N ALA A 196 26.32 5.04 -4.85
CA ALA A 196 26.56 5.99 -5.93
C ALA A 196 27.96 6.62 -5.83
N ALA A 197 28.45 7.10 -6.96
CA ALA A 197 29.59 8.00 -7.03
C ALA A 197 29.15 9.24 -7.82
N VAL A 198 29.11 10.40 -7.17
CA VAL A 198 28.62 11.65 -7.76
C VAL A 198 29.73 12.69 -7.77
N HIS A 199 29.73 13.64 -8.71
CA HIS A 199 30.70 14.73 -8.63
C HIS A 199 30.42 15.60 -7.41
N ARG A 200 31.50 16.06 -6.76
CA ARG A 200 31.44 17.02 -5.65
C ARG A 200 30.72 18.30 -6.07
N GLU A 201 31.02 18.79 -7.27
CA GLU A 201 30.29 19.90 -7.87
C GLU A 201 28.99 19.40 -8.53
N ARG A 202 27.84 19.89 -8.06
CA ARG A 202 26.51 19.46 -8.54
C ARG A 202 26.36 19.62 -10.05
N ASN A 203 26.80 20.74 -10.60
CA ASN A 203 26.71 21.10 -12.03
C ASN A 203 27.54 20.21 -12.97
N ARG A 204 28.53 19.46 -12.45
CA ARG A 204 29.31 18.49 -13.23
C ARG A 204 28.64 17.13 -13.32
N SER A 205 27.60 16.90 -12.52
CA SER A 205 26.82 15.68 -12.61
C SER A 205 25.60 15.89 -13.50
N HIS A 206 25.37 14.99 -14.46
CA HIS A 206 24.15 15.02 -15.25
C HIS A 206 23.00 14.38 -14.46
N TYR A 207 22.19 15.25 -13.85
CA TYR A 207 20.89 14.93 -13.31
C TYR A 207 19.84 15.79 -14.02
N TRP A 208 18.61 15.29 -14.14
CA TRP A 208 17.51 16.12 -14.64
C TRP A 208 17.02 16.97 -13.46
N ASP A 209 16.82 18.26 -13.69
CA ASP A 209 16.38 19.21 -12.67
C ASP A 209 15.01 19.75 -13.10
N PRO A 210 13.91 19.42 -12.38
CA PRO A 210 12.56 19.86 -12.75
C PRO A 210 12.40 21.39 -12.76
N ASN A 211 13.30 22.12 -12.07
CA ASN A 211 13.25 23.58 -11.98
C ASN A 211 14.15 24.27 -13.01
N LEU A 212 15.00 23.52 -13.72
CA LEU A 212 15.72 23.99 -14.89
C LEU A 212 14.97 23.48 -16.11
N GLY A 213 13.95 24.24 -16.53
CA GLY A 213 13.22 23.98 -17.77
C GLY A 213 14.17 23.60 -18.91
N SER A 214 13.77 22.59 -19.69
CA SER A 214 14.61 21.99 -20.73
C SER A 214 15.19 23.04 -21.69
N PRO A 215 16.44 22.86 -22.17
CA PRO A 215 17.05 23.77 -23.13
C PRO A 215 16.27 23.86 -24.46
#